data_AF-W7C3R2-F1
#
_entry.id   AF-W7C3R2-F1
#
_cell.length_a   1.000
_cell.length_b   1.000
_cell.length_c   1.000
_cell.angle_alpha   90.00
_cell.angle_beta   90.00
_cell.angle_gamma   90.00
#
_symmetry.space_group_name_H-M   'P 1'
#
loop_
_entity.id
_entity.type
_entity.pdbx_description
1 polymer ?
#
loop_
_entity_poly.entity_id
_entity_poly.type
_entity_poly.pdbx_seq_one_letter_code
_entity_poly.pdbx_strand_id
1 'polypeptide(L)'
;MNRYDTSNSEDKKIYRKLKAYWKLLLKNKTDLSDFDYRYHRLFNGQKSSRGIIDYFMTLDVEFKETYELAQQLLIALQHKNFPAYQSLIQTKKPFVSSQLKRSLKNIKQAFTCNRK
;
A
#
# COMPACT_ATOMS: atom_id res chain seq x y z
N MET A 1 7.25 7.19 6.00
CA MET A 1 6.27 7.90 6.85
C MET A 1 6.78 9.25 7.36
N ASN A 2 8.02 9.36 7.85
CA ASN A 2 8.55 10.61 8.42
C ASN A 2 8.83 11.72 7.39
N ARG A 3 8.63 11.46 6.08
CA ARG A 3 8.83 12.47 5.02
C ARG A 3 7.90 13.69 5.19
N TYR A 4 6.73 13.52 5.79
CA TYR A 4 5.74 14.60 5.99
C TYR A 4 5.72 15.17 7.41
N ASP A 5 6.67 14.76 8.26
CA ASP A 5 6.83 15.33 9.60
C ASP A 5 7.79 16.54 9.54
N THR A 6 7.33 17.58 8.84
CA THR A 6 8.09 18.81 8.57
C THR A 6 7.44 20.01 9.28
N SER A 7 8.09 21.16 9.28
CA SER A 7 7.52 22.41 9.82
C SER A 7 6.38 22.96 8.95
N ASN A 8 6.29 22.53 7.68
CA ASN A 8 5.29 22.96 6.70
C ASN A 8 3.86 22.55 7.12
N SER A 9 2.91 23.47 6.95
CA SER A 9 1.53 23.27 7.38
C SER A 9 0.77 22.26 6.51
N GLU A 10 1.04 22.21 5.21
CA GLU A 10 0.41 21.28 4.27
C GLU A 10 0.88 19.83 4.49
N ASP A 11 2.18 19.62 4.69
CA ASP A 11 2.74 18.30 4.98
C ASP A 11 2.18 17.74 6.30
N LYS A 12 2.01 18.59 7.32
CA LYS A 12 1.33 18.20 8.56
C LYS A 12 -0.12 17.77 8.33
N LYS A 13 -0.86 18.41 7.42
CA LYS A 13 -2.22 17.98 7.07
C LYS A 13 -2.21 16.61 6.39
N ILE A 14 -1.27 16.38 5.48
CA ILE A 14 -1.09 15.08 4.81
C ILE A 14 -0.75 14.00 5.84
N TYR A 15 0.22 14.26 6.71
CA TYR A 15 0.61 13.35 7.78
C TYR A 15 -0.58 12.98 8.68
N ARG A 16 -1.40 13.96 9.09
CA ARG A 16 -2.60 13.72 9.91
C ARG A 16 -3.62 12.84 9.19
N LYS A 17 -3.88 13.09 7.90
CA LYS A 17 -4.76 12.23 7.07
C LYS A 17 -4.20 10.81 7.01
N LEU A 18 -2.94 10.67 6.66
CA LEU A 18 -2.28 9.38 6.53
C LEU A 18 -2.31 8.58 7.84
N LYS A 19 -2.02 9.24 8.96
CA LYS A 19 -2.08 8.66 10.32
C LYS A 19 -3.50 8.34 10.79
N ALA A 20 -4.53 9.03 10.32
CA ALA A 20 -5.91 8.71 10.66
C ALA A 20 -6.43 7.50 9.86
N TYR A 21 -6.08 7.42 8.58
CA TYR A 21 -6.63 6.44 7.64
C TYR A 21 -5.70 5.27 7.33
N TRP A 22 -4.56 5.13 8.02
CA TRP A 22 -3.61 4.04 7.79
C TRP A 22 -4.24 2.64 7.85
N LYS A 23 -5.28 2.44 8.69
CA LYS A 23 -6.01 1.17 8.77
C LYS A 23 -6.75 0.83 7.47
N LEU A 24 -7.18 1.82 6.69
CA LEU A 24 -7.81 1.59 5.38
C LEU A 24 -6.82 1.02 4.37
N LEU A 25 -5.54 1.42 4.44
CA LEU A 25 -4.49 0.87 3.59
C LEU A 25 -4.23 -0.62 3.87
N LEU A 26 -4.50 -1.08 5.08
CA LEU A 26 -4.31 -2.49 5.44
C LEU A 26 -5.48 -3.39 5.02
N LYS A 27 -6.62 -2.82 4.61
CA LYS A 27 -7.75 -3.61 4.10
C LYS A 27 -7.44 -4.14 2.70
N ASN A 28 -8.05 -5.26 2.36
CA ASN A 28 -7.97 -5.79 1.00
C ASN A 28 -8.64 -4.83 0.03
N LYS A 29 -8.04 -4.67 -1.15
CA LYS A 29 -8.62 -3.88 -2.25
C LYS A 29 -10.03 -4.32 -2.66
N THR A 30 -10.33 -5.61 -2.49
CA THR A 30 -11.64 -6.22 -2.79
C THR A 30 -12.73 -5.81 -1.79
N ASP A 31 -12.36 -5.56 -0.54
CA ASP A 31 -13.29 -5.33 0.57
C ASP A 31 -13.55 -3.82 0.78
N LEU A 32 -12.89 -2.98 -0.02
CA LEU A 32 -13.04 -1.54 0.03
C LEU A 32 -14.26 -1.12 -0.77
N SER A 33 -15.31 -0.72 -0.04
CA SER A 33 -16.52 -0.18 -0.63
C SER A 33 -16.24 1.11 -1.41
N ASP A 34 -16.67 1.12 -2.66
CA ASP A 34 -16.61 2.29 -3.54
C ASP A 34 -17.83 3.22 -3.34
N PHE A 35 -18.95 2.64 -2.89
CA PHE A 35 -20.25 3.31 -2.77
C PHE A 35 -20.58 3.80 -1.34
N ASP A 36 -19.81 3.39 -0.32
CA ASP A 36 -20.01 3.84 1.07
C ASP A 36 -19.36 5.21 1.27
N TYR A 37 -20.12 6.26 0.96
CA TYR A 37 -19.72 7.64 1.17
C TYR A 37 -20.01 8.07 2.60
N ARG A 38 -18.95 8.43 3.33
CA ARG A 38 -19.08 8.97 4.68
C ARG A 38 -18.44 10.34 4.78
N TYR A 39 -18.98 11.17 5.66
CA TYR A 39 -18.39 12.46 5.93
C TYR A 39 -17.08 12.28 6.71
N HIS A 40 -16.02 12.87 6.18
CA HIS A 40 -14.69 12.78 6.74
C HIS A 40 -14.16 14.17 7.06
N ARG A 41 -14.10 14.51 8.36
CA ARG A 41 -13.67 15.83 8.84
C ARG A 41 -12.30 16.26 8.30
N LEU A 42 -11.36 15.32 8.12
CA LEU A 42 -10.02 15.64 7.61
C LEU A 42 -9.99 15.98 6.10
N PHE A 43 -11.05 15.61 5.36
CA PHE A 43 -11.21 15.89 3.94
C PHE A 43 -12.23 16.99 3.67
N ASN A 44 -12.84 17.58 4.71
CA ASN A 44 -13.89 18.60 4.64
C ASN A 44 -15.04 18.22 3.67
N GLY A 45 -15.37 16.93 3.59
CA GLY A 45 -16.37 16.45 2.64
C GLY A 45 -16.65 14.96 2.76
N GLN A 46 -17.58 14.49 1.93
CA GLN A 46 -17.89 13.07 1.80
C GLN A 46 -16.85 12.40 0.91
N LYS A 47 -16.30 11.28 1.37
CA LYS A 47 -15.39 10.44 0.58
C LYS A 47 -15.73 8.98 0.80
N SER A 48 -15.57 8.17 -0.25
CA SER A 48 -15.57 6.72 -0.12
C SER A 48 -14.23 6.25 0.44
N SER A 49 -14.20 5.03 1.01
CA SER A 49 -12.96 4.42 1.47
C SER A 49 -11.93 4.31 0.34
N ARG A 50 -12.42 4.02 -0.88
CA ARG A 50 -11.61 3.97 -2.10
C ARG A 50 -11.05 5.34 -2.47
N GLY A 51 -11.88 6.37 -2.49
CA GLY A 51 -11.45 7.74 -2.80
C GLY A 51 -10.40 8.29 -1.82
N ILE A 52 -10.41 7.85 -0.55
CA ILE A 52 -9.36 8.18 0.42
C ILE A 52 -8.02 7.54 0.03
N ILE A 53 -8.05 6.27 -0.39
CA ILE A 53 -6.85 5.54 -0.82
C ILE A 53 -6.30 6.13 -2.10
N ASP A 54 -7.16 6.41 -3.08
CA ASP A 54 -6.77 7.03 -4.35
C ASP A 54 -6.09 8.39 -4.12
N TYR A 55 -6.59 9.19 -3.17
CA TYR A 55 -5.91 10.40 -2.74
C TYR A 55 -4.48 10.11 -2.24
N PHE A 56 -4.26 9.10 -1.40
CA PHE A 56 -2.90 8.77 -0.96
C PHE A 56 -2.01 8.28 -2.09
N MET A 57 -2.57 7.59 -3.09
CA MET A 57 -1.82 7.15 -4.28
C MET A 57 -1.38 8.32 -5.17
N THR A 58 -2.07 9.46 -5.12
CA THR A 58 -1.67 10.67 -5.86
C THR A 58 -0.50 11.42 -5.20
N LEU A 59 -0.18 11.15 -3.93
CA LEU A 59 0.84 11.89 -3.20
C LEU A 59 2.28 11.49 -3.56
N ASP A 60 2.51 10.19 -3.75
CA ASP A 60 3.85 9.65 -4.00
C ASP A 60 3.76 8.42 -4.92
N VAL A 61 4.48 8.48 -6.02
CA VAL A 61 4.57 7.40 -7.03
C VAL A 61 5.22 6.16 -6.42
N GLU A 62 6.22 6.34 -5.55
CA GLU A 62 6.89 5.22 -4.86
C GLU A 62 5.91 4.48 -3.96
N PHE A 63 5.08 5.25 -3.25
CA PHE A 63 4.05 4.71 -2.36
C PHE A 63 3.00 3.93 -3.14
N LYS A 64 2.52 4.48 -4.26
CA LYS A 64 1.53 3.83 -5.12
C LYS A 64 2.01 2.48 -5.63
N GLU A 65 3.19 2.43 -6.24
CA GLU A 65 3.74 1.18 -6.80
C GLU A 65 4.01 0.14 -5.69
N THR A 66 4.49 0.59 -4.53
CA THR A 66 4.71 -0.28 -3.36
C THR A 66 3.40 -0.88 -2.87
N TYR A 67 2.36 -0.06 -2.75
CA TYR A 67 1.05 -0.49 -2.27
C TYR A 67 0.39 -1.47 -3.23
N GLU A 68 0.40 -1.16 -4.54
CA GLU A 68 -0.17 -2.04 -5.57
C GLU A 68 0.51 -3.41 -5.58
N LEU A 69 1.84 -3.44 -5.50
CA LEU A 69 2.58 -4.70 -5.43
C LEU A 69 2.21 -5.51 -4.17
N ALA A 70 2.12 -4.85 -3.01
CA ALA A 70 1.74 -5.51 -1.76
C ALA A 70 0.34 -6.13 -1.84
N GLN A 71 -0.63 -5.40 -2.40
CA GLN A 71 -2.00 -5.88 -2.59
C GLN A 71 -2.06 -7.05 -3.58
N GLN A 72 -1.32 -6.99 -4.69
CA GLN A 72 -1.25 -8.08 -5.66
C GLN A 72 -0.67 -9.36 -5.03
N LEU A 73 0.38 -9.22 -4.22
CA LEU A 73 0.96 -10.35 -3.48
C LEU A 73 -0.06 -10.96 -2.51
N LEU A 74 -0.80 -10.12 -1.79
CA LEU A 74 -1.81 -10.57 -0.84
C LEU A 74 -2.96 -11.30 -1.54
N ILE A 75 -3.44 -10.77 -2.67
CA ILE A 75 -4.47 -11.40 -3.50
C ILE A 75 -3.97 -12.76 -4.03
N ALA A 76 -2.73 -12.84 -4.54
CA ALA A 76 -2.14 -14.09 -5.00
C ALA A 76 -2.09 -15.16 -3.89
N LEU A 77 -1.80 -14.75 -2.65
CA LEU A 77 -1.83 -15.63 -1.47
C LEU A 77 -3.26 -16.08 -1.12
N GLN A 78 -4.23 -15.15 -1.13
CA GLN A 78 -5.64 -15.47 -0.86
C GLN A 78 -6.20 -16.49 -1.85
N HIS A 79 -5.90 -16.33 -3.14
CA HIS A 79 -6.32 -17.25 -4.20
C HIS A 79 -5.42 -18.49 -4.35
N LYS A 80 -4.42 -18.67 -3.47
CA LYS A 80 -3.44 -19.78 -3.53
C LYS A 80 -2.75 -19.92 -4.90
N ASN A 81 -2.58 -18.82 -5.62
CA ASN A 81 -1.99 -18.81 -6.96
C ASN A 81 -0.46 -18.65 -6.85
N PHE A 82 0.23 -19.78 -6.65
CA PHE A 82 1.69 -19.81 -6.53
C PHE A 82 2.44 -19.31 -7.78
N PRO A 83 2.03 -19.65 -9.02
CA PRO A 83 2.67 -19.11 -10.22
C PRO A 83 2.64 -17.58 -10.29
N ALA A 84 1.48 -16.97 -10.01
CA ALA A 84 1.33 -15.52 -9.99
C ALA A 84 2.17 -14.87 -8.87
N TYR A 85 2.25 -15.51 -7.71
CA TYR A 85 3.09 -15.03 -6.61
C TYR A 85 4.59 -15.03 -7.00
N GLN A 86 5.06 -16.11 -7.64
CA GLN A 86 6.44 -16.21 -8.09
C GLN A 86 6.81 -15.17 -9.16
N SER A 87 5.92 -14.95 -10.14
CA SER A 87 6.15 -13.95 -11.19
C SER A 87 6.22 -12.53 -10.62
N LEU A 88 5.33 -12.20 -9.68
CA LEU A 88 5.33 -10.90 -8.98
C LEU A 88 6.63 -10.67 -8.19
N ILE A 89 7.15 -11.69 -7.51
CA ILE A 89 8.40 -11.59 -6.74
C ILE A 89 9.63 -11.48 -7.66
N GLN A 90 9.59 -12.08 -8.85
CA GLN A 90 10.67 -11.98 -9.84
C GLN A 90 10.66 -10.61 -10.55
N THR A 91 9.50 -9.99 -10.67
CA THR A 91 9.34 -8.69 -11.34
C THR A 91 10.15 -7.60 -10.63
N LYS A 92 11.12 -7.00 -11.33
CA LYS A 92 11.86 -5.85 -10.83
C LYS A 92 11.04 -4.58 -11.08
N LYS A 93 10.42 -4.06 -10.03
CA LYS A 93 9.76 -2.75 -10.05
C LYS A 93 10.74 -1.67 -9.57
N PRO A 94 11.10 -0.67 -10.41
CA PRO A 94 12.11 0.33 -10.06
C PRO A 94 11.64 1.22 -8.89
N PHE A 95 10.39 1.66 -8.91
CA PHE A 95 9.81 2.61 -7.94
C PHE A 95 9.25 1.98 -6.66
N VAL A 96 9.63 0.75 -6.31
CA VAL A 96 9.20 0.15 -5.04
C VAL A 96 10.13 0.56 -3.90
N SER A 97 9.53 0.74 -2.72
CA SER A 97 10.26 1.10 -1.50
C SER A 97 11.38 0.12 -1.17
N SER A 98 12.47 0.67 -0.62
CA SER A 98 13.63 -0.10 -0.17
C SER A 98 13.25 -1.18 0.87
N GLN A 99 12.28 -0.86 1.73
CA GLN A 99 11.76 -1.77 2.75
C GLN A 99 11.09 -3.00 2.13
N LEU A 100 10.17 -2.81 1.19
CA LEU A 100 9.49 -3.92 0.53
C LEU A 100 10.48 -4.76 -0.29
N LYS A 101 11.43 -4.13 -0.98
CA LYS A 101 12.52 -4.84 -1.69
C LYS A 101 13.33 -5.74 -0.74
N ARG A 102 13.68 -5.25 0.45
CA ARG A 102 14.39 -6.04 1.47
C ARG A 102 13.55 -7.22 1.97
N SER A 103 12.27 -6.98 2.27
CA SER A 103 11.36 -8.06 2.68
C SER A 103 11.24 -9.14 1.61
N LEU A 104 11.06 -8.76 0.34
CA LEU A 104 11.02 -9.71 -0.78
C LEU A 104 12.32 -10.50 -0.94
N LYS A 105 13.48 -9.87 -0.72
CA LYS A 105 14.77 -10.56 -0.73
C LYS A 105 14.86 -11.62 0.38
N ASN A 106 14.45 -11.28 1.60
CA ASN A 106 14.46 -12.21 2.73
C ASN A 106 13.50 -13.39 2.49
N ILE A 107 12.32 -13.11 1.95
CA ILE A 107 11.33 -14.12 1.57
C ILE A 107 11.91 -15.07 0.51
N LYS A 108 12.53 -14.53 -0.55
CA LYS A 108 13.23 -15.35 -1.57
C LYS A 108 14.29 -16.26 -0.92
N GLN A 109 15.12 -15.69 -0.04
CA GLN A 109 16.20 -16.43 0.63
C GLN A 109 15.64 -17.58 1.49
N ALA A 110 14.57 -17.33 2.25
CA ALA A 110 13.90 -18.35 3.06
C ALA A 110 13.37 -19.51 2.19
N PHE A 111 12.75 -19.22 1.05
CA PHE A 111 12.28 -20.25 0.11
C PHE A 111 13.42 -21.06 -0.52
N THR A 112 14.58 -20.45 -0.77
CA THR A 112 15.74 -21.18 -1.30
C THR A 112 16.45 -22.04 -0.24
N CYS A 113 16.41 -21.62 1.03
CA CYS A 113 17.05 -22.34 2.12
C CYS A 113 16.24 -23.58 2.54
N ASN A 114 14.91 -23.46 2.62
CA ASN A 114 14.00 -24.58 2.95
C ASN A 114 13.85 -25.65 1.85
N ARG A 115 14.51 -25.50 0.70
CA ARG A 115 14.48 -26.46 -0.42
C ARG A 115 15.70 -27.41 -0.45
N LYS A 116 16.65 -27.23 0.47
CA LYS A 116 17.77 -28.15 0.71
C LYS A 116 17.44 -29.03 1.90
#